data_AF-A0A1G5WWW7-F1
#
_entry.id   AF-A0A1G5WWW7-F1
#
_cell.length_a   1.000
_cell.length_b   1.000
_cell.length_c   1.000
_cell.angle_alpha   90.00
_cell.angle_beta   90.00
_cell.angle_gamma   90.00
#
_symmetry.space_group_name_H-M   'P 1'
#
loop_
_entity.id
_entity.type
_entity.pdbx_description
1 polymer ?
#
loop_
_entity_poly.entity_id
_entity_poly.type
_entity_poly.pdbx_seq_one_letter_code
_entity_poly.pdbx_strand_id
1 'polypeptide(L)'
;MNKKIIFALLIFVFACSFAYAAQASQIEITSPDTLKNGDFFNLTLTAKDGSPIADQVVDIIVIAESGEQNHINFTTDKDGKLGFGIAGVNPGQYTFNCTFNGTADFETCNASQKLTVTA
;
A
#
# COMPACT_ATOMS: atom_id res chain seq x y z
N MET A 1 15.55 6.70 -68.81
CA MET A 1 15.92 5.48 -68.06
C MET A 1 15.69 5.77 -66.58
N ASN A 2 14.49 5.43 -66.07
CA ASN A 2 14.01 5.86 -64.75
C ASN A 2 14.65 5.01 -63.65
N LYS A 3 15.58 5.59 -62.89
CA LYS A 3 16.08 4.98 -61.65
C LYS A 3 14.98 5.10 -60.59
N LYS A 4 14.23 4.02 -60.38
CA LYS A 4 13.28 3.88 -59.27
C LYS A 4 14.08 4.08 -57.99
N ILE A 5 13.93 5.25 -57.35
CA ILE A 5 14.36 5.46 -55.97
C ILE A 5 13.41 4.60 -55.15
N ILE A 6 13.85 3.38 -54.83
CA ILE A 6 13.18 2.52 -53.88
C ILE A 6 13.44 3.17 -52.52
N PHE A 7 12.51 4.00 -52.06
CA PHE A 7 12.39 4.33 -50.64
C PHE A 7 12.00 3.04 -49.93
N ALA A 8 13.00 2.26 -49.52
CA ALA A 8 12.80 1.23 -48.51
C ALA A 8 12.46 1.97 -47.21
N LEU A 9 11.16 2.16 -46.97
CA LEU A 9 10.63 2.55 -45.68
C LEU A 9 10.92 1.38 -44.73
N LEU A 10 12.13 1.37 -44.18
CA LEU A 10 12.58 0.42 -43.17
C LEU A 10 11.86 0.82 -41.88
N ILE A 11 10.62 0.37 -41.73
CA ILE A 11 9.90 0.45 -40.47
C ILE A 11 10.68 -0.43 -39.49
N PHE A 12 11.60 0.20 -38.76
CA PHE A 12 12.26 -0.40 -37.62
C PHE A 12 11.20 -0.44 -36.50
N VAL A 13 10.33 -1.45 -36.55
CA VAL A 13 9.49 -1.78 -35.39
C VAL A 13 10.45 -2.32 -34.34
N PHE A 14 11.07 -1.41 -33.59
CA PHE A 14 11.76 -1.75 -32.36
C PHE A 14 10.66 -2.17 -31.40
N ALA A 15 10.28 -3.45 -31.46
CA ALA A 15 9.53 -4.10 -30.41
C ALA A 15 10.46 -4.19 -29.19
N CYS A 16 10.75 -3.05 -28.59
CA CYS A 16 11.28 -2.97 -27.26
C CYS A 16 10.12 -3.45 -26.39
N SER A 17 10.08 -4.76 -26.13
CA SER A 17 9.32 -5.30 -25.01
C SER A 17 9.95 -4.69 -23.76
N PHE A 18 9.52 -3.49 -23.40
CA PHE A 18 9.81 -2.92 -22.09
C PHE A 18 9.21 -3.89 -21.10
N ALA A 19 10.06 -4.59 -20.36
CA ALA A 19 9.63 -5.33 -19.20
C ALA A 19 9.00 -4.30 -18.25
N TYR A 20 7.68 -4.32 -18.13
CA TYR A 20 6.97 -3.47 -17.18
C TYR A 20 7.26 -4.05 -15.80
N ALA A 21 8.21 -3.44 -15.09
CA ALA A 21 8.47 -3.78 -13.71
C ALA A 21 7.42 -3.08 -12.83
N ALA A 22 6.92 -3.80 -11.83
CA ALA A 22 6.00 -3.23 -10.86
C ALA A 22 6.63 -2.00 -10.19
N GLN A 23 5.83 -0.96 -9.97
CA GLN A 23 6.27 0.26 -9.31
C GLN A 23 6.38 0.01 -7.80
N ALA A 24 7.45 0.50 -7.17
CA ALA A 24 7.58 0.44 -5.72
C ALA A 24 6.39 1.14 -5.02
N SER A 25 5.96 0.58 -3.89
CA SER A 25 4.85 1.08 -3.08
C SER A 25 5.28 1.30 -1.63
N GLN A 26 4.46 2.03 -0.88
CA GLN A 26 4.73 2.38 0.52
C GLN A 26 3.43 2.43 1.32
N ILE A 27 3.47 1.83 2.52
CA ILE A 27 2.50 2.08 3.59
C ILE A 27 3.09 3.11 4.55
N GLU A 28 2.30 4.11 4.91
CA GLU A 28 2.59 5.02 6.01
C GLU A 28 1.44 5.00 7.00
N ILE A 29 1.73 4.61 8.24
CA ILE A 29 0.76 4.70 9.34
C ILE A 29 0.74 6.15 9.79
N THR A 30 -0.42 6.79 9.67
CA THR A 30 -0.60 8.23 9.94
C THR A 30 -1.24 8.49 11.31
N SER A 31 -1.57 7.41 12.03
CA SER A 31 -2.05 7.49 13.41
C SER A 31 -0.97 8.04 14.34
N PRO A 32 -1.34 8.85 15.35
CA PRO A 32 -0.42 9.16 16.44
C PRO A 32 -0.06 7.90 17.23
N ASP A 33 1.09 7.94 17.91
CA ASP A 33 1.57 6.85 18.78
C ASP A 33 0.65 6.53 19.97
N THR A 34 -0.33 7.39 20.24
CA THR A 34 -1.33 7.19 21.30
C THR A 34 -2.73 7.43 20.74
N LEU A 35 -3.60 6.44 20.92
CA LEU A 35 -5.01 6.46 20.53
C LEU A 35 -5.89 6.27 21.76
N LYS A 36 -7.09 6.84 21.74
CA LYS A 36 -8.14 6.60 22.73
C LYS A 36 -9.18 5.65 22.18
N ASN A 37 -9.96 5.06 23.07
CA ASN A 37 -11.15 4.33 22.68
C ASN A 37 -12.12 5.29 21.96
N GLY A 38 -12.52 4.96 20.74
CA GLY A 38 -13.28 5.79 19.82
C GLY A 38 -12.44 6.53 18.77
N ASP A 39 -11.11 6.57 18.90
CA ASP A 39 -10.24 7.10 17.86
C ASP A 39 -10.15 6.16 16.65
N PHE A 40 -9.56 6.65 15.57
CA PHE A 40 -9.32 5.87 14.36
C PHE A 40 -7.85 5.54 14.23
N PHE A 41 -7.55 4.28 13.94
CA PHE A 41 -6.30 3.93 13.30
C PHE A 41 -6.40 4.29 11.81
N ASN A 42 -5.37 4.96 11.28
CA ASN A 42 -5.27 5.42 9.90
C ASN A 42 -3.92 5.08 9.29
N LEU A 43 -3.93 4.77 7.99
CA LEU A 43 -2.74 4.65 7.15
C LEU A 43 -3.03 5.11 5.71
N THR A 44 -1.97 5.36 4.96
CA THR A 44 -1.98 5.59 3.51
C THR A 44 -1.17 4.53 2.79
N LEU A 45 -1.62 4.15 1.60
CA LEU A 45 -0.90 3.33 0.63
C LEU A 45 -0.64 4.14 -0.63
N THR A 46 0.63 4.35 -0.97
CA THR A 46 1.04 5.17 -2.11
C THR A 46 2.07 4.47 -2.97
N ALA A 47 2.11 4.83 -4.25
CA ALA A 47 3.22 4.51 -5.13
C ALA A 47 4.44 5.38 -4.79
N LYS A 48 5.61 5.02 -5.32
CA LYS A 48 6.87 5.76 -5.09
C LYS A 48 6.82 7.24 -5.48
N ASP A 49 5.97 7.60 -6.44
CA ASP A 49 5.80 8.99 -6.87
C ASP A 49 4.79 9.78 -5.99
N GLY A 50 4.27 9.15 -4.94
CA GLY A 50 3.27 9.72 -4.03
C GLY A 50 1.82 9.58 -4.49
N SER A 51 1.58 8.96 -5.66
CA SER A 51 0.22 8.71 -6.14
C SER A 51 -0.51 7.72 -5.22
N PRO A 52 -1.80 7.95 -4.92
CA PRO A 52 -2.56 7.03 -4.09
C PRO A 52 -2.79 5.71 -4.81
N ILE A 53 -2.71 4.59 -4.06
CA ILE A 53 -3.06 3.27 -4.56
C ILE A 53 -4.44 2.88 -3.98
N ALA A 54 -5.47 3.07 -4.79
CA ALA A 54 -6.86 2.84 -4.41
C ALA A 54 -7.30 1.38 -4.57
N ASP A 55 -8.37 1.04 -3.84
CA ASP A 55 -9.09 -0.23 -3.93
C ASP A 55 -8.22 -1.47 -3.69
N GLN A 56 -7.16 -1.33 -2.88
CA GLN A 56 -6.24 -2.43 -2.54
C GLN A 56 -6.45 -2.93 -1.13
N VAL A 57 -6.34 -4.24 -0.96
CA VAL A 57 -6.42 -4.88 0.36
C VAL A 57 -5.09 -4.75 1.08
N VAL A 58 -5.14 -4.25 2.31
CA VAL A 58 -4.04 -4.25 3.27
C VAL A 58 -4.37 -5.24 4.39
N ASP A 59 -3.46 -6.18 4.61
CA ASP A 59 -3.50 -7.10 5.74
C ASP A 59 -2.93 -6.42 6.98
N ILE A 60 -3.70 -6.43 8.08
CA ILE A 60 -3.34 -5.79 9.33
C ILE A 60 -3.41 -6.81 10.46
N ILE A 61 -2.26 -7.10 11.05
CA ILE A 61 -2.14 -7.91 12.25
C ILE A 61 -1.88 -6.99 13.44
N VAL A 62 -2.85 -6.95 14.36
CA VAL A 62 -2.75 -6.22 15.62
C VAL A 62 -2.32 -7.19 16.72
N ILE A 63 -1.19 -6.92 17.36
CA ILE A 63 -0.59 -7.78 18.38
C ILE A 63 -0.61 -7.06 19.71
N ALA A 64 -1.35 -7.60 20.69
CA ALA A 64 -1.33 -7.13 22.07
C ALA A 64 -0.02 -7.52 22.76
N GLU A 65 0.32 -6.84 23.87
CA GLU A 65 1.49 -7.19 24.68
C GLU A 65 1.45 -8.63 25.23
N SER A 66 0.25 -9.18 25.43
CA SER A 66 0.04 -10.59 25.80
C SER A 66 0.45 -11.59 24.70
N GLY A 67 0.71 -11.11 23.48
CA GLY A 67 0.94 -11.91 22.29
C GLY A 67 -0.34 -12.31 21.55
N GLU A 68 -1.52 -11.95 22.07
CA GLU A 68 -2.79 -12.14 21.37
C GLU A 68 -2.78 -11.36 20.05
N GLN A 69 -3.26 -12.00 18.98
CA GLN A 69 -3.28 -11.41 17.64
C GLN A 69 -4.71 -11.32 17.12
N ASN A 70 -5.00 -10.18 16.49
CA ASN A 70 -6.21 -10.00 15.70
C ASN A 70 -5.83 -9.68 14.25
N HIS A 71 -6.37 -10.43 13.30
CA HIS A 71 -6.06 -10.31 11.88
C HIS A 71 -7.25 -9.68 11.18
N ILE A 72 -7.00 -8.59 10.45
CA ILE A 72 -8.04 -7.82 9.81
C ILE A 72 -7.58 -7.42 8.42
N ASN A 73 -8.49 -7.42 7.46
CA ASN A 73 -8.23 -6.93 6.12
C ASN A 73 -9.13 -5.72 5.86
N PHE A 74 -8.54 -4.67 5.32
CA PHE A 74 -9.27 -3.47 4.92
C PHE A 74 -8.83 -3.06 3.52
N THR A 75 -9.75 -2.43 2.79
CA THR A 75 -9.50 -1.94 1.44
C THR A 75 -9.25 -0.43 1.48
N THR A 76 -8.21 0.03 0.80
CA THR A 76 -7.94 1.46 0.64
C THR A 76 -9.06 2.13 -0.16
N ASP A 77 -9.41 3.35 0.21
CA ASP A 77 -10.34 4.17 -0.54
C ASP A 77 -9.69 4.75 -1.81
N LYS A 78 -10.48 5.54 -2.55
CA LYS A 78 -10.05 6.24 -3.77
C LYS A 78 -8.83 7.15 -3.60
N ASP A 79 -8.52 7.59 -2.38
CA ASP A 79 -7.38 8.45 -2.07
C ASP A 79 -6.22 7.64 -1.47
N GLY A 80 -6.26 6.30 -1.57
CA GLY A 80 -5.24 5.39 -1.04
C GLY A 80 -5.24 5.34 0.49
N LYS A 81 -6.33 5.75 1.14
CA LYS A 81 -6.42 5.84 2.60
C LYS A 81 -7.22 4.68 3.17
N LEU A 82 -6.89 4.32 4.39
CA LEU A 82 -7.59 3.29 5.15
C LEU A 82 -7.68 3.76 6.59
N GLY A 83 -8.86 3.61 7.19
CA GLY A 83 -9.02 3.85 8.61
C GLY A 83 -10.17 3.06 9.22
N PHE A 84 -9.98 2.64 10.47
CA PHE A 84 -10.99 1.91 11.23
C PHE A 84 -10.97 2.34 12.70
N GLY A 85 -12.14 2.31 13.32
CA GLY A 85 -12.32 2.72 14.71
C GLY A 85 -11.69 1.73 15.68
N ILE A 86 -10.99 2.25 16.68
CA ILE A 86 -10.52 1.50 17.86
C ILE A 86 -11.63 1.58 18.90
N ALA A 87 -12.51 0.57 18.93
CA ALA A 87 -13.65 0.52 19.83
C ALA A 87 -13.64 -0.74 20.70
N GLY A 88 -13.89 -0.58 22.00
CA GLY A 88 -14.00 -1.71 22.93
C GLY A 88 -12.68 -2.44 23.21
N VAL A 89 -11.54 -1.79 22.91
CA VAL A 89 -10.20 -2.31 23.16
C VAL A 89 -9.74 -1.89 24.55
N ASN A 90 -9.13 -2.81 25.30
CA ASN A 90 -8.55 -2.51 26.60
C ASN A 90 -7.36 -1.54 26.45
N PRO A 91 -7.13 -0.62 27.40
CA PRO A 91 -5.91 0.17 27.40
C PRO A 91 -4.66 -0.72 27.44
N GLY A 92 -3.63 -0.36 26.67
CA GLY A 92 -2.41 -1.16 26.57
C GLY A 92 -1.56 -0.82 25.34
N GLN A 93 -0.44 -1.53 25.20
CA GLN A 93 0.42 -1.41 24.02
C GLN A 93 0.04 -2.45 22.97
N TYR A 94 0.01 -2.00 21.71
CA TYR A 94 -0.34 -2.80 20.55
C TYR A 94 0.68 -2.57 19.44
N THR A 95 1.07 -3.63 18.74
CA THR A 95 1.87 -3.52 17.51
C THR A 95 0.98 -3.77 16.31
N PHE A 96 0.93 -2.81 15.39
CA PHE A 96 0.20 -2.91 14.13
C PHE A 96 1.18 -3.25 13.03
N ASN A 97 1.06 -4.46 12.48
CA ASN A 97 1.81 -4.90 11.31
C ASN A 97 0.90 -4.84 10.09
N CYS A 98 1.21 -3.94 9.16
CA CYS A 98 0.41 -3.71 7.96
C CYS A 98 1.18 -4.20 6.73
N THR A 99 0.54 -4.99 5.87
CA THR A 99 1.16 -5.56 4.67
C THR A 99 0.25 -5.36 3.47
N PHE A 100 0.80 -4.77 2.42
CA PHE A 100 0.22 -4.80 1.09
C PHE A 100 0.99 -5.82 0.26
N ASN A 101 0.30 -6.87 -0.21
CA ASN A 101 0.95 -8.01 -0.88
C ASN A 101 1.47 -7.69 -2.30
N GLY A 102 1.22 -6.48 -2.80
CA GLY A 102 1.57 -6.11 -4.17
C GLY A 102 0.53 -6.57 -5.19
N THR A 103 0.70 -6.09 -6.42
CA THR A 103 -0.07 -6.46 -7.61
C THR A 103 0.89 -6.64 -8.79
N ALA A 104 0.35 -6.81 -10.00
CA ALA A 104 1.17 -6.74 -11.22
C ALA A 104 1.80 -5.34 -11.42
N ASP A 105 1.14 -4.30 -10.92
CA ASP A 105 1.54 -2.91 -11.13
C ASP A 105 2.35 -2.33 -9.96
N PHE A 106 2.19 -2.88 -8.76
CA PHE A 106 2.83 -2.37 -7.55
C PHE A 106 3.56 -3.47 -6.77
N GLU A 107 4.77 -3.18 -6.31
CA GLU A 107 5.53 -4.09 -5.46
C GLU A 107 4.86 -4.26 -4.08
N THR A 108 5.16 -5.36 -3.40
CA THR A 108 4.79 -5.60 -2.00
C THR A 108 5.46 -4.56 -1.09
N CYS A 109 4.75 -4.09 -0.06
CA CYS A 109 5.35 -3.28 1.00
C CYS A 109 4.69 -3.56 2.36
N ASN A 110 5.37 -3.14 3.43
CA ASN A 110 4.89 -3.31 4.78
C ASN A 110 5.29 -2.13 5.68
N ALA A 111 4.54 -1.95 6.76
CA ALA A 111 4.85 -1.01 7.84
C ALA A 111 4.52 -1.65 9.19
N SER A 112 5.28 -1.28 10.22
CA SER A 112 5.03 -1.71 11.59
C SER A 112 5.14 -0.52 12.53
N GLN A 113 4.15 -0.35 13.40
CA GLN A 113 4.19 0.69 14.43
C GLN A 113 3.59 0.18 15.74
N LYS A 114 4.26 0.52 16.84
CA LYS A 114 3.72 0.30 18.18
C LYS A 114 2.91 1.53 18.60
N LEU A 115 1.66 1.31 18.98
CA LEU A 115 0.74 2.33 19.46
C LEU A 115 0.29 2.00 20.89
N THR A 116 -0.02 3.03 21.67
CA THR A 116 -0.62 2.89 23.00
C THR A 116 -2.09 3.26 22.92
N VAL A 117 -2.98 2.36 23.35
CA VAL A 117 -4.40 2.66 23.54
C VAL A 117 -4.60 3.09 24.99
N THR A 118 -5.23 4.25 25.19
CA THR A 118 -5.62 4.75 26.52
C THR A 118 -7.14 4.76 26.68
N ALA A 119 -7.58 4.84 27.93
CA ALA A 119 -8.98 5.07 28.27
C ALA A 119 -9.47 6.45 27.77
#